data_AF-A0A5J4VXF0-F1
#
_entry.id   AF-A0A5J4VXF0-F1
#
_cell.length_a   1.000
_cell.length_b   1.000
_cell.length_c   1.000
_cell.angle_alpha   90.00
_cell.angle_beta   90.00
_cell.angle_gamma   90.00
#
_symmetry.space_group_name_H-M   'P 1'
#
loop_
_entity.id
_entity.type
_entity.pdbx_description
1 polymer ?
#
loop_
_entity_poly.entity_id
_entity_poly.type
_entity_poly.pdbx_seq_one_letter_code
_entity_poly.pdbx_strand_id
1 'polypeptide(L)'
;MSKMSGESEKNLRNVFEDAEKNAPAIIFIDEIDLFALKCDKTNGEVEIRIVSMLLTLMDSIKGRSQVVVIGATNRPNTVDPALRQFGCFDRD
;
A
#
# COMPACT_ATOMS: atom_id res chain seq x y z
N MET A 1 14.05 10.49 -17.52
CA MET A 1 13.57 9.24 -16.92
C MET A 1 13.35 9.48 -15.41
N SER A 2 12.08 9.55 -15.02
CA SER A 2 11.49 9.49 -13.67
C SER A 2 12.34 9.91 -12.46
N LYS A 3 12.36 11.21 -12.14
CA LYS A 3 12.76 11.69 -10.81
C LYS A 3 11.66 11.44 -9.75
N MET A 4 10.42 11.25 -10.20
CA MET A 4 9.21 11.14 -9.38
C MET A 4 8.92 9.71 -8.88
N SER A 5 9.21 8.63 -9.64
CA SER A 5 8.84 7.27 -9.18
C SER A 5 9.62 6.82 -7.94
N GLY A 6 10.91 7.16 -7.84
CA GLY A 6 11.73 6.81 -6.68
C GLY A 6 11.38 7.61 -5.41
N GLU A 7 10.85 8.81 -5.58
CA GLU A 7 10.45 9.67 -4.47
C GLU A 7 9.17 9.17 -3.79
N SER A 8 8.17 8.74 -4.58
CA SER A 8 6.93 8.13 -4.07
C SER A 8 7.20 6.82 -3.31
N GLU A 9 8.07 5.96 -3.85
CA GLU A 9 8.45 4.71 -3.17
C GLU A 9 9.16 4.96 -1.85
N LYS A 10 10.10 5.92 -1.82
CA LYS A 10 10.81 6.29 -0.60
C LYS A 10 9.86 6.87 0.44
N ASN A 11 8.94 7.74 0.02
CA ASN A 11 7.96 8.33 0.93
C ASN A 11 7.08 7.25 1.58
N LEU A 12 6.62 6.26 0.80
CA LEU A 12 5.82 5.16 1.32
C LEU A 12 6.58 4.35 2.37
N ARG A 13 7.85 4.02 2.13
CA ARG A 13 8.69 3.33 3.14
C ARG A 13 8.83 4.14 4.42
N ASN A 14 9.11 5.44 4.30
CA ASN A 14 9.28 6.31 5.46
C ASN A 14 8.02 6.35 6.34
N VAL A 15 6.82 6.42 5.73
CA VAL A 15 5.55 6.43 6.47
C VAL A 15 5.38 5.15 7.30
N PHE A 16 5.68 3.98 6.72
CA PHE A 16 5.59 2.71 7.45
C PHE A 16 6.64 2.60 8.56
N GLU A 17 7.89 3.00 8.30
CA GLU A 17 8.94 3.03 9.33
C GLU A 17 8.60 3.98 10.48
N ASP A 18 8.05 5.16 10.18
CA ASP A 18 7.65 6.14 11.18
C ASP A 18 6.46 5.64 11.99
N ALA A 19 5.48 4.99 11.36
CA ALA A 19 4.36 4.37 12.07
C ALA A 19 4.82 3.24 13.01
N GLU A 20 5.77 2.41 12.58
CA GLU A 20 6.33 1.34 13.40
C GLU A 20 7.09 1.89 14.62
N LYS A 21 7.94 2.91 14.42
CA LYS A 21 8.68 3.58 15.51
C LYS A 21 7.77 4.27 16.53
N ASN A 22 6.62 4.76 16.08
CA ASN A 22 5.65 5.50 16.90
C ASN A 22 4.44 4.64 17.31
N ALA A 23 4.53 3.31 17.22
CA ALA A 23 3.44 2.42 17.61
C ALA A 23 3.00 2.68 19.07
N PRO A 24 1.68 2.73 19.37
CA PRO A 24 0.55 2.43 18.48
C PRO A 24 0.23 3.55 17.49
N ALA A 25 0.05 3.20 16.21
CA ALA A 25 -0.16 4.15 15.12
C ALA A 25 -1.22 3.69 14.11
N ILE A 26 -1.81 4.63 13.40
CA ILE A 26 -2.76 4.36 12.30
C ILE A 26 -2.19 4.99 11.02
N ILE A 27 -2.08 4.20 9.97
CA ILE A 27 -1.78 4.68 8.62
C ILE A 27 -3.10 4.75 7.86
N PHE A 28 -3.48 5.94 7.41
CA PHE A 28 -4.65 6.15 6.57
C PHE A 28 -4.24 6.44 5.13
N ILE A 29 -4.71 5.63 4.19
CA ILE A 29 -4.45 5.76 2.75
C ILE A 29 -5.78 6.09 2.08
N ASP A 30 -5.99 7.36 1.77
CA ASP A 30 -7.12 7.77 0.96
C ASP A 30 -6.87 7.50 -0.53
N GLU A 31 -7.95 7.30 -1.27
CA GLU A 31 -7.92 7.02 -2.72
C GLU A 31 -6.90 5.93 -3.10
N ILE A 32 -6.89 4.81 -2.36
CA ILE A 32 -5.92 3.72 -2.58
C ILE A 32 -5.98 3.16 -4.01
N ASP A 33 -7.12 3.28 -4.68
CA ASP A 33 -7.29 2.89 -6.08
C ASP A 33 -6.45 3.68 -7.08
N LEU A 34 -5.89 4.84 -6.71
CA LEU A 34 -4.98 5.61 -7.58
C LEU A 34 -3.62 4.94 -7.78
N PHE A 35 -3.19 4.13 -6.81
CA PHE A 35 -1.88 3.47 -6.83
C PHE A 35 -2.00 1.94 -6.84
N ALA A 36 -3.17 1.40 -6.46
CA ALA A 36 -3.45 -0.03 -6.36
C ALA A 36 -4.30 -0.57 -7.53
N LEU A 37 -4.12 -0.04 -8.74
CA LEU A 37 -4.88 -0.50 -9.90
C LEU A 37 -4.57 -1.97 -10.20
N LYS A 38 -5.62 -2.75 -10.49
CA LYS A 38 -5.52 -4.12 -11.00
C LYS A 38 -4.42 -4.24 -12.05
N CYS A 39 -3.48 -5.15 -11.84
CA CYS A 39 -2.50 -5.57 -12.85
C CYS A 39 -3.20 -6.26 -14.03
N ASP A 40 -3.86 -5.50 -14.91
CA ASP A 40 -4.25 -5.99 -16.23
C ASP A 40 -3.12 -5.72 -17.23
N LYS A 41 -3.14 -6.38 -18.40
CA LYS A 41 -2.07 -6.39 -19.42
C LYS A 41 -1.72 -5.01 -20.02
N THR A 42 -2.31 -3.92 -19.53
CA THR A 42 -2.17 -2.55 -20.04
C THR A 42 -1.59 -1.58 -19.00
N ASN A 43 -1.33 -2.02 -17.76
CA ASN A 43 -0.76 -1.15 -16.72
C ASN A 43 0.75 -0.96 -16.92
N GLY A 44 1.24 0.22 -16.55
CA GLY A 44 2.66 0.57 -16.67
C GLY A 44 3.52 -0.15 -15.63
N GLU A 45 4.79 -0.44 -15.96
CA GLU A 45 5.75 -1.11 -15.05
C GLU A 45 5.87 -0.42 -13.67
N VAL A 46 5.59 0.87 -13.59
CA VAL A 46 5.65 1.68 -12.36
C VAL A 46 4.51 1.33 -11.40
N GLU A 47 3.30 1.12 -11.90
CA GLU A 47 2.12 0.82 -11.07
C GLU A 47 2.28 -0.55 -10.41
N ILE A 48 2.76 -1.54 -11.17
CA ILE A 48 3.06 -2.89 -10.69
C ILE A 48 4.09 -2.86 -9.54
N ARG A 49 5.11 -1.99 -9.64
CA ARG A 49 6.13 -1.83 -8.59
C ARG A 49 5.54 -1.25 -7.31
N ILE A 50 4.64 -0.26 -7.41
CA ILE A 50 4.02 0.35 -6.23
C ILE A 50 3.13 -0.66 -5.50
N VAL A 51 2.33 -1.45 -6.23
CA VAL A 51 1.53 -2.54 -5.63
C VAL A 51 2.42 -3.55 -4.93
N SER A 52 3.49 -4.00 -5.58
CA SER A 52 4.45 -4.94 -5.01
C SER A 52 5.12 -4.40 -3.74
N MET A 53 5.44 -3.10 -3.73
CA MET A 53 6.01 -2.41 -2.58
C MET A 53 5.02 -2.38 -1.42
N LEU A 54 3.77 -2.00 -1.69
CA LEU A 54 2.74 -1.93 -0.67
C LEU A 54 2.50 -3.30 -0.05
N LEU A 55 2.42 -4.36 -0.84
CA LEU A 55 2.33 -5.74 -0.33
C LEU A 55 3.52 -6.08 0.59
N THR A 56 4.74 -5.73 0.19
CA THR A 56 5.95 -5.95 0.99
C THR A 56 5.91 -5.19 2.32
N LEU A 57 5.43 -3.95 2.31
CA LEU A 57 5.30 -3.12 3.51
C LEU A 57 4.17 -3.59 4.44
N MET A 58 3.05 -4.04 3.87
CA MET A 58 1.98 -4.67 4.63
C MET A 58 2.48 -5.97 5.28
N ASP A 59 3.29 -6.76 4.58
CA ASP A 59 3.94 -7.94 5.14
C ASP A 59 4.93 -7.62 6.27
N SER A 60 5.68 -6.52 6.16
CA SER A 60 6.66 -6.16 7.19
C SER A 60 6.04 -5.75 8.51
N ILE A 61 4.80 -5.22 8.49
CA ILE A 61 4.08 -4.84 9.71
C ILE A 61 3.26 -6.00 10.31
N LYS A 62 3.18 -7.17 9.64
CA LYS A 62 2.48 -8.34 10.19
C LYS A 62 3.16 -8.81 11.49
N GLY A 63 2.43 -8.82 12.61
CA GLY A 63 2.92 -9.35 13.89
C GLY A 63 2.56 -8.48 15.10
N ARG A 64 3.55 -8.24 15.98
CA ARG A 64 3.39 -7.44 17.23
C ARG A 64 3.37 -5.93 17.01
N SER A 65 3.42 -5.46 15.76
CA SER A 65 3.31 -4.04 15.48
C SER A 65 1.90 -3.58 15.87
N GLN A 66 1.78 -2.52 16.68
CA GLN A 66 0.48 -1.92 17.02
C GLN A 66 0.08 -0.90 15.94
N VAL A 67 0.33 -1.25 14.67
CA VAL A 67 0.07 -0.40 13.52
C VAL A 67 -1.14 -0.94 12.77
N VAL A 68 -2.14 -0.09 12.57
CA VAL A 68 -3.33 -0.41 11.78
C VAL A 68 -3.29 0.38 10.48
N VAL A 69 -3.49 -0.28 9.36
CA VAL A 69 -3.57 0.38 8.05
C VAL A 69 -5.02 0.38 7.59
N ILE A 70 -5.53 1.56 7.23
CA ILE A 70 -6.89 1.77 6.75
C ILE A 70 -6.79 2.36 5.35
N GLY A 71 -7.44 1.70 4.38
CA GLY A 71 -7.56 2.19 3.01
C GLY A 71 -8.97 2.70 2.72
N ALA A 72 -9.10 3.82 2.03
CA ALA A 72 -10.36 4.33 1.51
C ALA A 72 -10.32 4.38 -0.02
N THR A 73 -11.44 4.03 -0.66
CA THR A 73 -11.57 4.08 -2.11
C THR A 73 -13.04 4.21 -2.52
N ASN A 74 -13.29 4.95 -3.59
CA ASN A 74 -14.59 5.01 -4.25
C ASN A 74 -14.76 3.91 -5.31
N ARG A 75 -13.72 3.10 -5.56
CA ARG A 75 -13.64 2.09 -6.62
C ARG A 75 -13.07 0.76 -6.07
N PRO A 76 -13.74 0.09 -5.12
CA PRO A 76 -13.21 -1.14 -4.49
C PRO A 76 -12.96 -2.30 -5.48
N ASN A 77 -13.61 -2.27 -6.65
CA ASN A 77 -13.45 -3.28 -7.70
C ASN A 77 -12.21 -3.07 -8.57
N THR A 78 -11.54 -1.92 -8.49
CA THR A 78 -10.30 -1.64 -9.24
C THR A 78 -9.05 -1.91 -8.42
N VAL A 79 -9.18 -2.06 -7.10
CA VAL A 79 -8.08 -2.41 -6.20
C VAL A 79 -7.57 -3.82 -6.52
N ASP A 80 -6.25 -3.98 -6.55
CA ASP A 80 -5.59 -5.26 -6.79
C ASP A 80 -6.09 -6.34 -5.80
N PRO A 81 -6.58 -7.49 -6.27
CA PRO A 81 -7.06 -8.56 -5.41
C PRO A 81 -6.02 -9.05 -4.39
N ALA A 82 -4.72 -8.95 -4.68
CA ALA A 82 -3.66 -9.33 -3.75
C ALA A 82 -3.67 -8.48 -2.47
N LEU A 83 -4.04 -7.20 -2.57
CA LEU A 83 -4.17 -6.30 -1.41
C LEU A 83 -5.40 -6.60 -0.56
N ARG A 84 -6.38 -7.34 -1.08
CA ARG A 84 -7.58 -7.76 -0.36
C ARG A 84 -7.47 -9.16 0.25
N GLN A 85 -6.29 -9.79 0.17
CA GLN A 85 -6.06 -11.10 0.77
C GLN A 85 -5.82 -10.98 2.29
N PHE A 86 -5.93 -12.13 2.96
CA PHE A 86 -5.74 -12.23 4.40
C PHE A 86 -4.40 -11.61 4.86
N GLY A 87 -4.46 -10.73 5.85
CA GLY A 87 -3.32 -10.01 6.39
C GLY A 87 -2.93 -8.73 5.64
N CYS A 88 -3.69 -8.30 4.63
CA CYS A 88 -3.59 -6.95 4.06
C CYS A 88 -4.85 -6.15 4.41
N PHE A 89 -5.69 -5.80 3.42
CA PHE A 89 -7.04 -5.25 3.65
C PHE A 89 -8.06 -6.39 3.69
N ASP A 90 -8.01 -7.16 4.79
CA ASP A 90 -8.82 -8.36 4.98
C ASP A 90 -10.22 -8.08 5.58
N ARG A 91 -10.51 -6.82 5.92
CA ARG A 91 -11.78 -6.37 6.47
C ARG A 91 -12.29 -5.16 5.70
N ASP A 92 -13.55 -5.21 5.28
CA ASP A 92 -14.28 -4.14 4.58
C ASP A 92 -15.60 -3.77 5.28
#